data_AF-A0A1V5YXJ1-F1
#
_entry.id   AF-A0A1V5YXJ1-F1
#
_cell.length_a   1.000
_cell.length_b   1.000
_cell.length_c   1.000
_cell.angle_alpha   90.00
_cell.angle_beta   90.00
_cell.angle_gamma   90.00
#
_symmetry.space_group_name_H-M   'P 1'
#
loop_
_entity.id
_entity.type
_entity.pdbx_description
1 polymer ?
#
loop_
_entity_poly.entity_id
_entity_poly.type
_entity_poly.pdbx_seq_one_letter_code
_entity_poly.pdbx_strand_id
1 'polypeptide(L)'
;MLAKSAREITVGEVVRFFDGVLAPIGCVSVNHPTPCSQETVCRFRGLLLDIRNTTAALMDRTTLADLKPVTSGALRETAERGFGDDGRI
;
A
#
# COMPACT_ATOMS: atom_id res chain seq x y z
N MET A 1 -18.75 -8.28 -17.40
CA MET A 1 -19.15 -8.58 -16.00
C MET A 1 -17.98 -9.26 -15.30
N LEU A 2 -17.88 -9.15 -13.97
CA LEU A 2 -16.83 -9.80 -13.18
C LEU A 2 -17.13 -11.31 -13.02
N ALA A 3 -16.08 -12.12 -12.91
CA ALA A 3 -16.20 -13.57 -12.73
C ALA A 3 -16.70 -13.98 -11.33
N LYS A 4 -16.50 -13.13 -10.32
CA LYS A 4 -17.03 -13.27 -8.95
C LYS A 4 -17.60 -11.94 -8.45
N SER A 5 -18.30 -11.94 -7.32
CA SER A 5 -18.87 -10.71 -6.75
C SER A 5 -17.76 -9.71 -6.41
N ALA A 6 -18.03 -8.41 -6.58
CA ALA A 6 -17.09 -7.35 -6.19
C ALA A 6 -16.75 -7.37 -4.69
N ARG A 7 -17.62 -7.95 -3.85
CA ARG A 7 -17.39 -8.15 -2.41
C ARG A 7 -16.42 -9.29 -2.09
N GLU A 8 -16.09 -10.12 -3.08
CA GLU A 8 -15.18 -11.27 -2.94
C GLU A 8 -13.80 -11.01 -3.56
N ILE A 9 -13.60 -9.84 -4.19
CA ILE A 9 -12.34 -9.42 -4.79
C ILE A 9 -11.74 -8.34 -3.90
N THR A 10 -10.66 -8.66 -3.23
CA THR A 10 -9.88 -7.71 -2.43
C THR A 10 -9.04 -6.81 -3.32
N VAL A 11 -8.81 -5.57 -2.89
CA VAL A 11 -7.89 -4.64 -3.55
C VAL A 11 -6.49 -5.24 -3.58
N GLY A 12 -6.10 -5.96 -2.52
CA GLY A 12 -4.82 -6.65 -2.45
C GLY A 12 -4.64 -7.71 -3.54
N GLU A 13 -5.68 -8.50 -3.87
CA GLU A 13 -5.61 -9.44 -5.00
C GLU A 13 -5.36 -8.71 -6.33
N VAL A 14 -6.08 -7.61 -6.56
CA VAL A 14 -5.98 -6.83 -7.80
C VAL A 14 -4.61 -6.17 -7.93
N VAL A 15 -4.14 -5.47 -6.89
CA VAL A 15 -2.86 -4.77 -6.94
C VAL A 15 -1.71 -5.76 -7.13
N ARG A 16 -1.72 -6.90 -6.44
CA ARG A 16 -0.66 -7.90 -6.62
C ARG A 16 -0.65 -8.54 -8.00
N PHE A 17 -1.81 -8.63 -8.65
CA PHE A 17 -1.91 -9.14 -10.01
C PHE A 17 -1.19 -8.22 -11.02
N PHE A 18 -1.27 -6.90 -10.84
CA PHE A 18 -0.65 -5.93 -11.74
C PHE A 18 0.78 -5.55 -11.34
N ASP A 19 0.99 -5.19 -10.07
CA ASP A 19 2.24 -4.59 -9.57
C ASP A 19 3.16 -5.60 -8.88
N GLY A 20 2.69 -6.83 -8.65
CA GLY A 20 3.46 -7.86 -7.96
C GLY A 20 3.52 -7.64 -6.45
N VAL A 21 4.73 -7.52 -5.88
CA VAL A 21 4.88 -7.49 -4.41
C VAL A 21 4.69 -6.09 -3.85
N LEU A 22 3.80 -5.98 -2.86
CA LEU A 22 3.67 -4.80 -2.03
C LEU A 22 4.87 -4.68 -1.09
N ALA A 23 5.86 -3.85 -1.46
CA ALA A 23 6.99 -3.48 -0.62
C ALA A 23 7.49 -2.07 -0.99
N PRO A 24 7.66 -1.15 -0.02
CA PRO A 24 8.23 0.18 -0.29
C PRO A 24 9.65 0.12 -0.88
N ILE A 25 10.44 -0.87 -0.45
CA ILE A 25 11.76 -1.18 -1.01
C ILE A 25 11.96 -2.70 -1.06
N GLY A 26 12.80 -3.16 -1.98
CA GLY A 26 12.95 -4.59 -2.24
C GLY A 26 13.46 -5.41 -1.05
N CYS A 27 14.25 -4.85 -0.13
CA CYS A 27 14.78 -5.61 1.00
C CYS A 27 13.77 -5.90 2.12
N VAL A 28 12.56 -5.29 2.09
CA VAL A 28 11.44 -5.62 2.99
C VAL A 28 10.32 -6.39 2.29
N SER A 29 10.58 -6.85 1.07
CA SER A 29 9.67 -7.72 0.32
C SER A 29 9.60 -9.11 0.94
N VAL A 30 8.39 -9.64 1.11
CA VAL A 30 8.16 -10.99 1.66
C VAL A 30 8.43 -12.08 0.61
N ASN A 31 7.97 -11.85 -0.62
CA ASN A 31 8.02 -12.86 -1.68
C ASN A 31 9.30 -12.79 -2.52
N HIS A 32 9.88 -11.60 -2.65
CA HIS A 32 11.07 -11.36 -3.48
C HIS A 32 12.03 -10.37 -2.79
N PRO A 33 12.61 -10.72 -1.64
CA PRO A 33 13.58 -9.86 -0.96
C PRO A 33 14.81 -9.65 -1.85
N THR A 34 15.16 -8.39 -2.09
CA THR A 34 16.40 -8.03 -2.80
C THR A 34 17.52 -7.72 -1.81
N PRO A 35 18.77 -8.17 -2.05
CA PRO A 35 19.90 -7.83 -1.20
C PRO A 35 20.06 -6.31 -1.01
N CYS A 36 20.32 -5.89 0.22
CA CYS A 36 20.61 -4.50 0.54
C CYS A 36 21.92 -4.42 1.32
N SER A 37 22.90 -3.69 0.78
CA SER A 37 24.21 -3.51 1.43
C SER A 37 24.12 -2.83 2.80
N GLN A 38 23.02 -2.13 3.07
CA GLN A 38 22.80 -1.40 4.32
C GLN A 38 21.95 -2.18 5.32
N GLU A 39 21.56 -3.43 5.04
CA GLU A 39 20.59 -4.17 5.87
C GLU A 39 20.96 -4.22 7.36
N THR A 40 22.25 -4.37 7.69
CA THR A 40 22.75 -4.45 9.08
C THR A 40 22.76 -3.12 9.82
N VAL A 41 22.73 -1.99 9.10
CA VAL A 41 22.80 -0.63 9.67
C VAL A 41 21.53 0.19 9.44
N CYS A 42 20.64 -0.28 8.56
CA CYS A 42 19.44 0.43 8.13
C CYS A 42 18.43 0.58 9.26
N ARG A 43 18.44 1.77 9.89
CA ARG A 43 17.49 2.14 10.95
C ARG A 43 16.03 2.23 10.46
N PHE A 44 15.83 2.39 9.15
CA PHE A 44 14.49 2.46 8.55
C PHE A 44 13.87 1.08 8.29
N ARG A 45 14.63 -0.02 8.35
CA ARG A 45 14.14 -1.34 7.92
C ARG A 45 12.89 -1.78 8.69
N GLY A 46 12.85 -1.54 10.00
CA GLY A 46 11.68 -1.82 10.84
C GLY A 46 10.47 -0.99 10.40
N LEU A 47 10.62 0.33 10.31
CA LEU A 47 9.56 1.23 9.85
C LEU A 47 9.01 0.85 8.47
N LEU A 48 9.89 0.51 7.52
CA LEU A 48 9.49 0.14 6.17
C LEU A 48 8.78 -1.22 6.13
N LEU A 49 9.15 -2.14 7.01
CA LEU A 49 8.41 -3.39 7.19
C LEU A 49 7.00 -3.14 7.76
N ASP A 50 6.88 -2.23 8.72
CA ASP A 50 5.58 -1.86 9.30
C ASP A 50 4.68 -1.17 8.28
N ILE A 51 5.21 -0.23 7.50
CA ILE A 51 4.50 0.41 6.38
C ILE A 51 4.04 -0.65 5.39
N ARG A 52 4.93 -1.57 5.00
CA ARG A 52 4.60 -2.67 4.09
C ARG A 52 3.42 -3.49 4.63
N ASN A 53 3.50 -3.92 5.88
CA ASN A 53 2.52 -4.80 6.50
C ASN A 53 1.17 -4.10 6.67
N THR A 54 1.20 -2.84 7.07
CA THR A 54 -0.01 -2.02 7.23
C THR A 54 -0.72 -1.82 5.90
N THR A 55 0.02 -1.47 4.84
CA THR A 55 -0.53 -1.30 3.49
C THR A 55 -1.11 -2.61 2.96
N ALA A 56 -0.38 -3.71 3.06
CA ALA A 56 -0.87 -5.03 2.64
C ALA A 56 -2.14 -5.42 3.39
N ALA A 57 -2.16 -5.30 4.72
CA ALA A 57 -3.32 -5.64 5.54
C ALA A 57 -4.53 -4.73 5.26
N LEU A 58 -4.32 -3.47 4.88
CA LEU A 58 -5.41 -2.58 4.46
C LEU A 58 -5.97 -3.03 3.11
N MET A 59 -5.12 -3.31 2.13
CA MET A 59 -5.55 -3.75 0.80
C MET A 59 -6.23 -5.13 0.84
N ASP A 60 -5.76 -6.04 1.69
CA ASP A 60 -6.29 -7.40 1.82
C ASP A 60 -7.65 -7.47 2.50
N ARG A 61 -8.02 -6.46 3.28
CA ARG A 61 -9.37 -6.38 3.90
C ARG A 61 -10.34 -5.46 3.16
N THR A 62 -9.86 -4.71 2.17
CA THR A 62 -10.69 -3.81 1.36
C THR A 62 -11.11 -4.54 0.10
N THR A 63 -12.40 -4.52 -0.24
CA THR A 63 -12.95 -5.17 -1.43
C THR A 63 -13.22 -4.16 -2.55
N LEU A 64 -13.38 -4.62 -3.79
CA LEU A 64 -13.78 -3.75 -4.90
C LEU A 64 -15.14 -3.06 -4.66
N ALA A 65 -16.02 -3.67 -3.87
CA ALA A 65 -17.30 -3.07 -3.48
C ALA A 65 -17.16 -1.90 -2.49
N ASP A 66 -16.03 -1.79 -1.78
CA ASP A 66 -15.78 -0.72 -0.82
C ASP A 66 -15.23 0.56 -1.48
N LEU A 67 -14.76 0.45 -2.73
CA LEU A 67 -14.20 1.56 -3.48
C LEU A 67 -15.31 2.51 -3.94
N LYS A 68 -15.10 3.81 -3.69
CA LYS A 68 -15.98 4.87 -4.18
C LYS A 68 -15.44 5.42 -5.50
N PRO A 69 -16.30 5.80 -6.45
CA PRO A 69 -15.86 6.53 -7.63
C PRO A 69 -15.08 7.77 -7.21
N VAL A 70 -13.92 7.96 -7.82
CA VAL A 70 -13.14 9.17 -7.64
C VAL A 70 -13.88 10.32 -8.33
N THR A 71 -14.49 11.19 -7.54
CA THR A 71 -15.09 12.43 -8.05
C THR A 71 -14.00 13.51 -8.08
N SER A 72 -14.01 14.36 -9.11
CA SER A 72 -12.97 15.37 -9.35
C SER A 72 -12.76 16.35 -8.17
N GLY A 73 -13.72 16.46 -7.25
CA GLY A 73 -13.59 17.24 -6.02
C GLY A 73 -12.78 16.54 -4.92
N ALA A 74 -12.87 15.21 -4.80
CA ALA A 74 -12.23 14.46 -3.72
C ALA A 74 -10.70 14.41 -3.83
N LEU A 75 -10.15 14.39 -5.06
CA LEU A 75 -8.71 14.42 -5.29
C LEU A 75 -8.06 15.75 -4.90
N ARG A 76 -8.81 16.87 -5.00
CA ARG A 76 -8.31 18.20 -4.58
C ARG A 76 -8.15 18.25 -3.07
N GLU A 77 -9.11 17.71 -2.32
CA GLU A 77 -9.09 17.71 -0.86
C GLU A 77 -7.96 16.84 -0.26
N THR A 78 -7.59 15.74 -0.92
CA THR A 78 -6.43 14.92 -0.52
C THR A 78 -5.08 15.52 -0.90
N ALA A 79 -5.03 16.36 -1.95
CA ALA A 79 -3.81 17.06 -2.35
C ALA A 79 -3.57 18.32 -1.51
N GLU A 80 -4.64 19.01 -1.10
CA GLU A 80 -4.60 20.21 -0.26
C GLU A 80 -4.31 19.87 1.21
N ARG A 81 -4.73 18.68 1.67
CA ARG A 81 -4.23 18.06 2.91
C ARG A 81 -2.88 17.41 2.62
N GLY A 82 -1.84 18.22 2.53
CA GLY A 82 -0.46 17.74 2.40
C GLY A 82 -0.09 16.70 3.47
N PHE A 83 1.05 16.02 3.25
CA PHE A 83 1.67 15.08 4.18
C PHE A 83 2.14 15.84 5.44
N GLY A 84 1.22 16.22 6.32
CA GLY A 84 1.44 16.78 7.65
C GLY A 84 2.26 18.07 7.72
N ASP A 85 1.58 19.22 7.63
CA ASP A 85 1.95 20.40 8.41
C ASP A 85 1.44 20.23 9.86
N ASP A 86 1.94 19.21 10.56
CA ASP A 86 1.67 19.00 12.00
C ASP A 86 2.92 19.32 12.84
N GLY A 87 3.80 20.19 12.33
CA GLY A 87 4.78 20.95 13.11
C GLY A 87 5.62 20.18 14.15
N ARG A 88 5.84 18.87 13.96
CA ARG A 88 6.55 18.01 14.93
C ARG A 88 7.52 17.07 14.23
N ILE A 89 8.61 17.65 13.75
CA ILE A 89 9.94 17.01 13.69
C ILE A 89 10.93 18.03 14.24
#